data_AF-A0A7L2Q3M3-F1
#
_entry.id   AF-A0A7L2Q3M3-F1
#
_cell.length_a   1.000
_cell.length_b   1.000
_cell.length_c   1.000
_cell.angle_alpha   90.00
_cell.angle_beta   90.00
_cell.angle_gamma   90.00
#
_symmetry.space_group_name_H-M   'P 1'
#
loop_
_entity.id
_entity.type
_entity.pdbx_description
1 polymer ?
#
loop_
_entity_poly.entity_id
_entity_poly.type
_entity_poly.pdbx_seq_one_letter_code
_entity_poly.pdbx_strand_id
1 'polypeptide(L)'
;MSEDLAKQLASYKAQLQQVEAALSGNADNEDLLKLKKDLQEVIELTKDLLSTQPSETLASSDSSASALPSHSWKVGDRCMAIWSEDGQCYEAEIEEIDEENGTAAVTFAGYGNAEVTPLFNLKPVEEGRKAKEDSGNKPMSRKEMIAQQREYKKKKALKKAQRIKELEQEREDQKVKWQQFNNRAYSKNKKGQVKRSIFASPESVTGKVGVGTCGIADKPMTQYQDTSKYNVRHLMPQ
;
A
#
# COMPACT_ATOMS: atom_id res chain seq x y z
N MET A 1 26.36 -14.88 -3.63
CA MET A 1 25.22 -14.19 -2.97
C MET A 1 25.56 -13.87 -1.52
N SER A 2 25.57 -14.84 -0.60
CA SER A 2 25.93 -14.62 0.82
C SER A 2 27.41 -14.21 1.00
N GLU A 3 28.32 -14.87 0.28
CA GLU A 3 29.76 -14.52 0.30
C GLU A 3 30.05 -13.11 -0.24
N ASP A 4 29.28 -12.65 -1.23
CA ASP A 4 29.42 -11.31 -1.81
C ASP A 4 28.94 -10.23 -0.83
N LEU A 5 27.81 -10.47 -0.18
CA LEU A 5 27.28 -9.59 0.88
C LEU A 5 28.25 -9.52 2.07
N ALA A 6 28.89 -10.63 2.45
CA ALA A 6 29.90 -10.63 3.51
C ALA A 6 31.15 -9.80 3.15
N LYS A 7 31.61 -9.88 1.89
CA LYS A 7 32.71 -9.04 1.38
C LYS A 7 32.33 -7.56 1.34
N GLN A 8 31.10 -7.25 0.92
CA GLN A 8 30.58 -5.88 0.92
C GLN A 8 30.48 -5.32 2.34
N LEU A 9 29.99 -6.11 3.31
CA LEU A 9 29.94 -5.74 4.73
C LEU A 9 31.35 -5.40 5.26
N ALA A 10 32.35 -6.21 4.93
CA ALA A 10 33.74 -5.93 5.32
C ALA A 10 34.26 -4.62 4.73
N SER A 11 33.92 -4.32 3.47
CA SER A 11 34.27 -3.05 2.82
C SER A 11 33.60 -1.85 3.50
N TYR A 12 32.30 -1.91 3.78
CA TYR A 12 31.57 -0.83 4.46
C TYR A 12 32.08 -0.58 5.88
N LYS A 13 32.45 -1.64 6.62
CA LYS A 13 33.11 -1.51 7.93
C LYS A 13 34.45 -0.77 7.84
N ALA A 14 35.26 -1.09 6.84
CA ALA A 14 36.54 -0.40 6.63
C ALA A 14 36.35 1.08 6.27
N GLN A 15 35.36 1.39 5.43
CA GLN A 15 35.00 2.78 5.10
C GLN A 15 34.52 3.56 6.33
N LEU A 16 33.67 2.95 7.16
CA LEU A 16 33.20 3.56 8.41
C LEU A 16 34.37 3.87 9.35
N GLN A 17 35.31 2.95 9.51
CA GLN A 17 36.50 3.17 10.33
C GLN A 17 37.34 4.35 9.81
N GLN A 18 37.46 4.52 8.49
CA GLN A 18 38.17 5.64 7.89
C GLN A 18 37.45 6.98 8.13
N VAL A 19 36.12 6.99 8.06
CA VAL A 19 35.29 8.17 8.39
C VAL A 19 35.38 8.52 9.87
N GLU A 20 35.39 7.54 10.77
CA GLU A 20 35.58 7.75 12.21
C GLU A 20 36.98 8.27 12.54
N ALA A 21 38.02 7.78 11.86
CA ALA A 21 39.36 8.31 11.99
C ALA A 21 39.43 9.78 11.54
N ALA A 22 38.75 10.14 10.43
CA ALA A 22 38.67 11.52 9.96
C ALA A 22 37.88 12.43 10.92
N LEU A 23 36.81 11.91 11.53
CA LEU A 23 36.02 12.61 12.56
C LEU A 23 36.81 12.81 13.86
N SER A 24 37.76 11.93 14.20
CA SER A 24 38.59 12.13 15.39
C SER A 24 39.53 13.34 15.26
N GLY A 25 39.90 13.73 14.04
CA GLY A 25 40.67 14.95 13.75
C GLY A 25 39.82 16.21 13.54
N ASN A 26 38.58 16.07 13.08
CA ASN A 26 37.65 17.18 12.80
C ASN A 26 36.22 16.80 13.22
N ALA A 27 35.94 16.89 14.52
CA ALA A 27 34.69 16.39 15.12
C ALA A 27 33.41 17.10 14.65
N ASP A 28 33.52 18.35 14.20
CA ASP A 28 32.37 19.19 13.82
C ASP A 28 32.01 19.13 12.33
N ASN A 29 32.60 18.22 11.57
CA ASN A 29 32.28 18.07 10.15
C ASN A 29 30.93 17.35 9.96
N GLU A 30 29.89 18.14 9.70
CA GLU A 30 28.50 17.65 9.50
C GLU A 30 28.38 16.62 8.37
N ASP A 31 29.15 16.76 7.29
CA ASP A 31 29.11 15.83 6.16
C ASP A 31 29.65 14.44 6.54
N LEU A 32 30.73 14.41 7.34
CA LEU A 32 31.29 13.15 7.84
C LEU A 32 30.39 12.50 8.89
N LEU A 33 29.69 13.29 9.71
CA LEU A 33 28.70 12.76 10.66
C LEU A 33 27.49 12.16 9.95
N LYS A 34 27.04 12.77 8.85
CA LYS A 34 25.98 12.22 8.01
C LYS A 34 26.44 10.93 7.31
N LEU A 35 27.61 10.95 6.68
CA LEU A 35 28.18 9.77 6.03
C LEU A 35 28.40 8.61 7.01
N LYS A 36 28.81 8.89 8.24
CA LYS A 36 28.92 7.89 9.31
C LYS A 36 27.56 7.23 9.58
N LYS A 37 26.48 8.00 9.75
CA LYS A 37 25.13 7.46 9.98
C LYS A 37 24.65 6.63 8.79
N ASP A 38 24.78 7.15 7.58
CA ASP A 38 24.37 6.45 6.35
C ASP A 38 25.13 5.10 6.22
N LEU A 39 26.43 5.06 6.51
CA LEU A 39 27.22 3.82 6.51
C LEU A 39 26.81 2.85 7.62
N GLN A 40 26.42 3.34 8.80
CA GLN A 40 25.91 2.50 9.89
C GLN A 40 24.60 1.80 9.48
N GLU A 41 23.67 2.53 8.87
CA GLU A 41 22.40 1.99 8.37
C GLU A 41 22.62 0.93 7.28
N VAL A 42 23.52 1.19 6.32
CA VAL A 42 23.86 0.20 5.28
C VAL A 42 24.44 -1.08 5.86
N ILE A 43 25.32 -0.97 6.86
CA ILE A 43 25.91 -2.14 7.53
C ILE A 43 24.83 -2.95 8.27
N GLU A 44 23.89 -2.27 8.94
CA GLU A 44 22.80 -2.92 9.67
C GLU A 44 21.86 -3.66 8.73
N LEU A 45 21.39 -3.01 7.66
CA LEU A 45 20.57 -3.65 6.62
C LEU A 45 21.28 -4.85 5.98
N THR A 46 22.59 -4.73 5.73
CA THR A 46 23.38 -5.82 5.15
C THR A 46 23.53 -7.00 6.12
N LYS A 47 23.70 -6.73 7.42
CA LYS A 47 23.71 -7.76 8.47
C LYS A 47 22.37 -8.47 8.58
N ASP A 48 21.28 -7.71 8.55
CA ASP A 48 19.92 -8.27 8.62
C ASP A 48 19.64 -9.17 7.42
N LEU A 49 20.02 -8.73 6.21
CA LEU A 49 19.91 -9.54 4.99
C LEU A 49 20.75 -10.82 5.06
N LEU A 50 21.94 -10.77 5.67
CA LEU A 50 22.75 -11.97 5.91
C LEU A 50 22.14 -12.88 6.98
N SER A 51 21.47 -12.32 8.00
CA SER A 51 20.83 -13.08 9.08
C SER A 51 19.47 -13.69 8.68
N THR A 52 18.78 -13.08 7.73
CA THR A 52 17.48 -13.59 7.21
C THR A 52 17.62 -14.54 6.03
N GLN A 53 18.82 -14.70 5.46
CA GLN A 53 19.07 -15.82 4.56
C GLN A 53 19.23 -17.12 5.36
N PRO A 54 18.39 -18.15 5.12
CA PRO A 54 18.59 -19.47 5.69
C PRO A 54 19.81 -20.11 5.02
N SER A 55 20.99 -19.90 5.61
CA SER A 55 22.16 -20.73 5.35
C SER A 55 22.12 -21.90 6.31
N GLU A 56 21.87 -23.09 5.76
CA GLU A 56 22.20 -24.37 6.39
C GLU A 56 23.67 -24.36 6.86
N THR A 57 23.91 -24.02 8.12
CA THR A 57 25.16 -24.39 8.79
C THR A 57 24.88 -24.64 10.27
N LEU A 58 24.91 -25.91 10.61
CA LEU A 58 25.00 -26.49 11.94
C LEU A 58 26.07 -25.77 12.79
N ALA A 59 25.68 -25.22 13.94
CA ALA A 59 26.40 -25.35 15.21
C ALA A 59 25.69 -24.57 16.33
N SER A 60 25.39 -25.31 17.40
CA SER A 60 24.72 -24.91 18.62
C SER A 60 25.37 -23.73 19.37
N SER A 61 24.52 -22.90 19.99
CA SER A 61 24.68 -22.52 21.40
C SER A 61 23.34 -22.00 21.94
N ASP A 62 22.97 -22.61 23.07
CA ASP A 62 21.68 -22.61 23.72
C ASP A 62 21.49 -21.40 24.68
N SER A 63 20.24 -21.22 25.10
CA SER A 63 19.79 -20.60 26.36
C SER A 63 19.31 -19.14 26.32
N SER A 64 18.00 -18.97 26.07
CA SER A 64 17.12 -18.48 27.16
C SER A 64 15.66 -18.94 26.96
N ALA A 65 15.33 -19.97 27.73
CA ALA A 65 14.03 -20.38 28.24
C ALA A 65 12.78 -19.58 27.85
N SER A 66 11.93 -20.19 27.03
CA SER A 66 10.56 -20.48 27.49
C SER A 66 10.20 -21.89 27.01
N ALA A 67 9.97 -22.79 27.96
CA ALA A 67 9.51 -24.14 27.67
C ALA A 67 8.08 -24.05 27.13
N LEU A 68 7.96 -23.91 25.81
CA LEU A 68 6.73 -24.20 25.10
C LEU A 68 6.60 -25.72 24.98
N PRO A 69 5.40 -26.30 25.16
CA PRO A 69 5.21 -27.72 24.89
C PRO A 69 5.62 -27.96 23.44
N SER A 70 6.61 -28.81 23.22
CA SER A 70 6.96 -29.32 21.90
C SER A 70 5.77 -30.15 21.41
N HIS A 71 4.77 -29.47 20.86
CA HIS A 71 3.62 -30.11 20.27
C HIS A 71 4.11 -30.78 19.00
N SER A 72 4.14 -32.11 19.01
CA SER A 72 4.43 -32.91 17.82
C SER A 72 3.23 -32.82 16.89
N TRP A 73 3.24 -31.84 16.01
CA TRP A 73 2.22 -31.64 14.99
C TRP A 73 2.17 -32.83 14.03
N LYS A 74 0.96 -33.27 13.67
CA LYS A 74 0.71 -34.24 12.59
C LYS A 74 -0.26 -33.66 11.58
N VAL A 75 -0.21 -34.21 10.37
CA VAL A 75 -1.21 -33.92 9.33
C VAL A 75 -2.61 -34.24 9.86
N GLY A 76 -3.55 -33.30 9.65
CA GLY A 76 -4.90 -33.33 10.17
C GLY A 76 -5.08 -32.68 11.55
N ASP A 77 -4.02 -32.20 12.20
CA ASP A 77 -4.17 -31.47 13.46
C ASP A 77 -4.75 -30.08 13.26
N ARG A 78 -5.65 -29.69 14.16
CA ARG A 78 -6.16 -28.32 14.24
C ARG A 78 -5.17 -27.45 15.00
N CYS A 79 -4.79 -26.35 14.37
CA CYS A 79 -3.82 -25.38 14.89
C CYS A 79 -4.37 -23.95 14.77
N MET A 80 -3.70 -23.02 15.44
CA MET A 80 -3.86 -21.59 15.21
C MET A 80 -2.62 -21.10 14.44
N ALA A 81 -2.84 -20.54 13.25
CA ALA A 81 -1.81 -20.01 12.37
C ALA A 81 -1.99 -18.50 12.15
N ILE A 82 -0.90 -17.79 11.90
CA ILE A 82 -0.92 -16.35 11.59
C ILE A 82 -1.17 -16.18 10.09
N TRP A 83 -2.17 -15.40 9.70
CA TRP A 83 -2.44 -15.10 8.30
C TRP A 83 -1.55 -13.95 7.81
N SER A 84 -0.86 -14.12 6.67
CA SER A 84 0.13 -13.13 6.20
C SER A 84 -0.46 -11.79 5.77
N GLU A 85 -1.74 -11.72 5.38
CA GLU A 85 -2.35 -10.45 4.94
C GLU A 85 -2.58 -9.45 6.09
N ASP A 86 -2.92 -9.93 7.28
CA ASP A 86 -3.29 -9.08 8.41
C ASP A 86 -2.46 -9.32 9.69
N GLY A 87 -1.64 -10.37 9.70
CA GLY A 87 -0.81 -10.76 10.85
C GLY A 87 -1.61 -11.30 12.04
N GLN A 88 -2.89 -11.63 11.84
CA GLN A 88 -3.78 -12.11 12.90
C GLN A 88 -3.82 -13.65 12.94
N CYS A 89 -4.01 -14.22 14.13
CA CYS A 89 -4.13 -15.67 14.29
C CYS A 89 -5.56 -16.17 14.02
N TYR A 90 -5.66 -17.19 13.17
CA TYR A 90 -6.89 -17.85 12.80
C TYR A 90 -6.77 -19.37 12.98
N GLU A 91 -7.92 -20.02 13.17
CA GLU A 91 -8.00 -21.47 13.23
C GLU A 91 -7.72 -22.06 11.84
N ALA A 92 -6.86 -23.07 11.80
CA ALA A 92 -6.44 -23.75 10.59
C ALA A 92 -6.24 -25.25 10.85
N GLU A 93 -6.24 -26.03 9.77
CA GLU A 93 -5.97 -27.47 9.79
C GLU A 93 -4.68 -27.75 9.03
N ILE A 94 -3.81 -28.57 9.60
CA ILE A 94 -2.55 -28.95 8.97
C ILE A 94 -2.83 -29.94 7.84
N GLU A 95 -2.52 -29.57 6.60
CA GLU A 95 -2.73 -30.39 5.42
C GLU A 95 -1.48 -31.19 5.04
N GLU A 96 -0.31 -30.58 5.19
CA GLU A 96 0.99 -31.20 4.89
C GLU A 96 2.05 -30.67 5.85
N ILE A 97 2.99 -31.54 6.25
CA ILE A 97 4.15 -31.17 7.07
C ILE A 97 5.40 -31.52 6.30
N ASP A 98 6.26 -30.52 6.13
CA ASP A 98 7.60 -30.67 5.63
C ASP A 98 8.57 -30.68 6.82
N GLU A 99 8.98 -31.88 7.22
CA GLU A 99 9.92 -32.09 8.34
C GLU A 99 11.35 -31.64 8.00
N GLU A 100 11.72 -31.60 6.72
CA GLU A 100 13.06 -31.18 6.27
C GLU A 100 13.23 -29.66 6.43
N ASN A 101 12.21 -28.90 6.00
CA ASN A 101 12.20 -27.44 6.09
C ASN A 101 11.61 -26.90 7.41
N GLY A 102 10.98 -27.75 8.23
CA GLY A 102 10.31 -27.35 9.46
C GLY A 102 9.08 -26.46 9.22
N THR A 103 8.41 -26.66 8.07
CA THR A 103 7.24 -25.88 7.65
C THR A 103 6.01 -26.77 7.49
N ALA A 104 4.82 -26.19 7.64
CA ALA A 104 3.56 -26.88 7.41
C ALA A 104 2.67 -26.07 6.47
N ALA A 105 2.01 -26.76 5.54
CA ALA A 105 0.90 -26.20 4.79
C ALA A 105 -0.37 -26.31 5.64
N VAL A 106 -0.99 -25.18 5.94
CA VAL A 106 -2.19 -25.10 6.77
C VAL A 106 -3.34 -24.47 5.99
N THR A 107 -4.54 -25.03 6.13
CA THR A 107 -5.75 -24.52 5.49
C THR A 107 -6.64 -23.84 6.53
N PHE A 108 -6.92 -22.55 6.34
CA PHE A 108 -7.67 -21.74 7.31
C PHE A 108 -9.16 -22.08 7.31
N ALA A 109 -9.70 -22.32 8.50
CA ALA A 109 -11.10 -22.65 8.72
C ALA A 109 -12.00 -21.45 8.35
N GLY A 110 -12.96 -21.68 7.46
CA GLY A 110 -13.98 -20.70 7.04
C GLY A 110 -13.70 -19.96 5.73
N TYR A 111 -12.45 -19.93 5.28
CA TYR A 111 -12.04 -19.29 4.02
C TYR A 111 -11.49 -20.29 2.99
N GLY A 112 -10.90 -21.41 3.44
CA GLY A 112 -10.39 -22.47 2.56
C GLY A 112 -9.11 -22.09 1.81
N ASN A 113 -8.45 -21.01 2.21
CA ASN A 113 -7.11 -20.67 1.74
C ASN A 113 -6.06 -21.53 2.46
N ALA A 114 -5.15 -22.10 1.68
CA ALA A 114 -3.98 -22.82 2.18
C ALA A 114 -2.76 -21.88 2.18
N GLU A 115 -1.95 -21.94 3.23
CA GLU A 115 -0.74 -21.14 3.38
C GLU A 115 0.38 -21.96 4.03
N VAL A 116 1.62 -21.75 3.57
CA VAL A 116 2.80 -22.39 4.15
C VAL A 116 3.31 -21.54 5.32
N THR A 117 3.27 -22.09 6.52
CA THR A 117 3.69 -21.43 7.76
C THR A 117 4.71 -22.30 8.49
N PRO A 118 5.77 -21.73 9.09
CA PRO A 118 6.72 -22.51 9.86
C PRO A 118 6.09 -23.12 11.12
N LEU A 119 6.49 -24.34 11.48
CA LEU A 119 5.93 -25.10 12.61
C LEU A 119 6.03 -24.37 13.95
N PHE A 120 7.06 -23.54 14.14
CA PHE A 120 7.25 -22.75 15.36
C PHE A 120 6.23 -21.60 15.52
N ASN A 121 5.57 -21.18 14.44
CA ASN A 121 4.53 -20.15 14.48
C ASN A 121 3.14 -20.73 14.76
N LEU A 122 2.98 -22.07 14.69
CA LEU A 122 1.72 -22.73 14.98
C LEU A 122 1.48 -22.79 16.48
N LYS A 123 0.24 -22.50 16.88
CA LYS A 123 -0.21 -22.61 18.27
C LYS A 123 -1.26 -23.71 18.41
N PRO A 124 -1.28 -24.47 19.53
CA PRO A 124 -2.35 -25.42 19.81
C PRO A 124 -3.71 -24.74 19.80
N VAL A 125 -4.72 -25.42 19.26
CA VAL A 125 -6.11 -24.98 19.41
C VAL A 125 -6.53 -25.28 20.84
N GLU A 126 -6.85 -24.22 21.61
CA GLU A 126 -7.42 -24.34 22.95
C GLU A 126 -8.81 -24.98 22.87
N GLU A 127 -8.88 -26.32 22.81
CA GLU A 127 -10.11 -27.10 22.95
C GLU A 127 -10.55 -27.11 24.42
N GLY A 128 -10.95 -25.95 24.93
CA GLY A 128 -11.08 -25.78 26.39
C GLY A 128 -11.89 -24.60 26.90
N ARG A 129 -12.68 -23.90 26.07
CA ARG A 129 -13.70 -22.95 26.58
C ARG A 129 -15.06 -23.10 25.92
N LYS A 130 -15.74 -24.20 26.27
CA LYS A 130 -17.18 -24.11 26.56
C LYS A 130 -17.35 -23.77 28.05
N ALA A 131 -17.73 -22.52 28.31
CA ALA A 131 -18.38 -22.00 29.52
C ALA A 131 -17.86 -22.46 30.90
N LYS A 132 -16.98 -21.65 31.51
CA LYS A 132 -17.21 -21.18 32.89
C LYS A 132 -17.00 -19.67 32.96
N GLU A 133 -18.02 -19.03 33.52
CA GLU A 133 -18.16 -17.62 33.83
C GLU A 133 -17.16 -17.20 34.92
N ASP A 134 -16.90 -15.90 34.97
CA ASP A 134 -16.13 -15.15 35.98
C ASP A 134 -14.64 -14.88 35.71
N SER A 135 -14.39 -13.98 34.76
CA SER A 135 -13.37 -12.92 34.86
C SER A 135 -13.51 -11.93 33.69
N GLY A 136 -14.35 -10.92 33.89
CA GLY A 136 -14.10 -9.53 33.46
C GLY A 136 -13.93 -9.14 31.99
N ASN A 137 -14.01 -10.02 31.00
CA ASN A 137 -13.92 -9.59 29.59
C ASN A 137 -14.96 -10.31 28.71
N LYS A 138 -16.12 -9.67 28.53
CA LYS A 138 -17.15 -10.18 27.60
C LYS A 138 -16.59 -10.08 26.18
N PRO A 139 -16.50 -11.19 25.41
CA PRO A 139 -16.31 -11.08 23.98
C PRO A 139 -17.52 -10.34 23.41
N MET A 140 -17.24 -9.22 22.73
CA MET A 140 -18.20 -8.39 22.01
C MET A 140 -19.28 -9.25 21.33
N SER A 141 -20.54 -9.04 21.69
CA SER A 141 -21.64 -9.84 21.15
C SER A 141 -21.65 -9.76 19.62
N ARG A 142 -22.02 -10.83 18.92
CA ARG A 142 -22.20 -10.83 17.45
C ARG A 142 -23.03 -9.62 16.97
N LYS A 143 -24.02 -9.20 17.78
CA LYS A 143 -24.85 -8.01 17.54
C LYS A 143 -24.06 -6.70 17.63
N GLU A 144 -23.13 -6.63 18.57
CA GLU A 144 -22.26 -5.48 18.83
C GLU A 144 -21.15 -5.36 17.78
N MET A 145 -20.60 -6.48 17.33
CA MET A 145 -19.64 -6.52 16.22
C MET A 145 -20.28 -6.01 14.91
N ILE A 146 -21.53 -6.41 14.64
CA ILE A 146 -22.30 -5.88 13.51
C ILE A 146 -22.58 -4.38 13.68
N ALA A 147 -22.85 -3.91 14.90
CA ALA A 147 -23.06 -2.50 15.19
C ALA A 147 -21.79 -1.66 14.98
N GLN A 148 -20.65 -2.10 15.49
CA GLN A 148 -19.36 -1.44 15.28
C GLN A 148 -18.96 -1.41 13.80
N GLN A 149 -19.20 -2.48 13.05
CA GLN A 149 -18.92 -2.48 11.61
C GLN A 149 -19.83 -1.48 10.86
N ARG A 150 -21.10 -1.35 11.26
CA ARG A 150 -22.02 -0.34 10.71
C ARG A 150 -21.61 1.08 11.09
N GLU A 151 -21.18 1.29 12.32
CA GLU A 151 -20.72 2.59 12.81
C GLU A 151 -19.41 3.02 12.15
N TYR A 152 -18.47 2.10 11.98
CA TYR A 152 -17.25 2.31 11.20
C TYR A 152 -17.56 2.69 9.75
N LYS A 153 -18.46 1.95 9.09
CA LYS A 153 -18.93 2.26 7.73
C LYS A 153 -19.60 3.64 7.65
N LYS A 154 -20.44 4.00 8.64
CA LYS A 154 -21.05 5.34 8.74
C LYS A 154 -19.99 6.43 8.93
N LYS A 155 -19.02 6.25 9.82
CA LYS A 155 -17.94 7.22 10.08
C LYS A 155 -17.07 7.43 8.84
N LYS A 156 -16.76 6.36 8.10
CA LYS A 156 -16.03 6.43 6.82
C LYS A 156 -16.83 7.17 5.74
N ALA A 157 -18.14 6.87 5.62
CA ALA A 157 -19.03 7.55 4.67
C ALA A 157 -19.17 9.05 4.99
N LEU A 158 -19.34 9.40 6.26
CA LEU A 158 -19.43 10.79 6.72
C LEU A 158 -18.14 11.58 6.44
N LYS A 159 -16.97 11.01 6.76
CA LYS A 159 -15.68 11.66 6.47
C LYS A 159 -15.47 11.85 4.97
N LYS A 160 -15.88 10.88 4.14
CA LYS A 160 -15.83 11.02 2.67
C LYS A 160 -16.79 12.12 2.18
N ALA A 161 -18.02 12.16 2.70
CA ALA A 161 -19.00 13.18 2.35
C ALA A 161 -18.55 14.59 2.75
N GLN A 162 -17.91 14.74 3.92
CA GLN A 162 -17.32 16.00 4.36
C GLN A 162 -16.20 16.46 3.43
N ARG A 163 -15.26 15.57 3.08
CA ARG A 163 -14.18 15.90 2.14
C ARG A 163 -14.72 16.33 0.77
N ILE A 164 -15.75 15.64 0.25
CA ILE A 164 -16.38 16.00 -1.02
C ILE A 164 -17.08 17.36 -0.92
N LYS A 165 -17.81 17.60 0.18
CA LYS A 165 -18.50 18.87 0.42
C LYS A 165 -17.52 20.05 0.54
N GLU A 166 -16.40 19.85 1.20
CA GLU A 166 -15.33 20.85 1.33
C GLU A 166 -14.72 21.20 -0.04
N LEU A 167 -14.37 20.19 -0.85
CA LEU A 167 -13.91 20.38 -2.23
C LEU A 167 -14.95 21.09 -3.11
N GLU A 168 -16.23 20.77 -2.96
CA GLU A 168 -17.31 21.45 -3.68
C GLU A 168 -17.48 22.90 -3.23
N GLN A 169 -17.36 23.16 -1.93
CA GLN A 169 -17.42 24.51 -1.37
C GLN A 169 -16.24 25.36 -1.86
N GLU A 170 -15.02 24.82 -1.89
CA GLU A 170 -13.87 25.52 -2.49
C GLU A 170 -14.11 25.87 -3.96
N ARG A 171 -14.71 24.94 -4.73
CA ARG A 171 -15.08 25.20 -6.13
C ARG A 171 -16.15 26.30 -6.22
N GLU A 172 -17.14 26.31 -5.34
CA GLU A 172 -18.16 27.37 -5.28
C GLU A 172 -17.57 28.71 -4.87
N ASP A 173 -16.67 28.75 -3.90
CA ASP A 173 -15.96 29.95 -3.48
C ASP A 173 -15.10 30.51 -4.61
N GLN A 174 -14.39 29.65 -5.35
CA GLN A 174 -13.67 30.05 -6.56
C GLN A 174 -14.61 30.62 -7.63
N LYS A 175 -15.77 29.99 -7.84
CA LYS A 175 -16.81 30.49 -8.76
C LYS A 175 -17.34 31.85 -8.31
N VAL A 176 -17.68 32.03 -7.03
CA VAL A 176 -18.17 33.30 -6.47
C VAL A 176 -17.09 34.37 -6.58
N LYS A 177 -15.84 34.05 -6.25
CA LYS A 177 -14.69 34.97 -6.37
C LYS A 177 -14.49 35.40 -7.83
N TRP A 178 -14.62 34.47 -8.78
CA TRP A 178 -14.57 34.80 -10.20
C TRP A 178 -15.76 35.65 -10.65
N GLN A 179 -16.97 35.34 -10.19
CA GLN A 179 -18.16 36.17 -10.46
C GLN A 179 -18.02 37.58 -9.88
N GLN A 180 -17.45 37.74 -8.69
CA GLN A 180 -17.18 39.05 -8.09
C GLN A 180 -16.13 39.84 -8.89
N PHE A 181 -15.05 39.18 -9.34
CA PHE A 181 -14.07 39.79 -10.24
C PHE A 181 -14.73 40.27 -11.54
N ASN A 182 -15.54 39.40 -12.15
CA ASN A 182 -16.29 39.69 -13.35
C ASN A 182 -17.22 40.89 -13.15
N ASN A 183 -18.10 40.85 -12.13
CA ASN A 183 -19.02 41.94 -11.82
C ASN A 183 -18.30 43.25 -11.51
N ARG A 184 -17.15 43.21 -10.82
CA ARG A 184 -16.34 44.39 -10.54
C ARG A 184 -15.66 44.97 -11.79
N ALA A 185 -15.29 44.12 -12.75
CA ALA A 185 -14.78 44.53 -14.05
C ALA A 185 -15.87 45.16 -14.93
N TYR A 186 -17.09 44.63 -14.91
CA TYR A 186 -18.22 45.14 -15.72
C TYR A 186 -19.03 46.28 -15.08
N SER A 187 -18.93 46.50 -13.77
CA SER A 187 -19.68 47.56 -13.06
C SER A 187 -19.12 48.97 -13.29
N LYS A 188 -17.87 49.11 -13.77
CA LYS A 188 -17.28 50.41 -14.09
C LYS A 188 -17.41 50.69 -15.58
N ASN A 189 -18.51 51.34 -15.96
CA ASN A 189 -18.79 51.95 -17.26
C ASN A 189 -18.42 51.12 -18.50
N LYS A 190 -19.41 50.54 -19.20
CA LYS A 190 -19.52 50.65 -20.67
C LYS A 190 -20.84 50.13 -21.23
N LYS A 191 -21.52 51.04 -21.92
CA LYS A 191 -22.59 50.82 -22.88
C LYS A 191 -22.02 50.02 -24.07
N GLY A 192 -22.60 48.86 -24.42
CA GLY A 192 -22.34 48.19 -25.71
C GLY A 192 -21.58 46.84 -25.73
N GLN A 193 -21.61 46.02 -24.68
CA GLN A 193 -21.03 44.66 -24.73
C GLN A 193 -22.07 43.55 -24.48
N VAL A 194 -21.91 42.45 -25.23
CA VAL A 194 -22.85 41.32 -25.35
C VAL A 194 -22.98 40.56 -24.02
N LYS A 195 -24.22 40.39 -23.56
CA LYS A 195 -24.57 39.95 -22.19
C LYS A 195 -24.18 38.51 -21.82
N ARG A 196 -23.83 37.61 -22.76
CA ARG A 196 -23.46 36.22 -22.46
C ARG A 196 -22.25 35.79 -23.31
N SER A 197 -21.23 35.22 -22.67
CA SER A 197 -20.02 34.69 -23.32
C SER A 197 -20.37 33.47 -24.18
N ILE A 198 -19.83 33.40 -25.40
CA ILE A 198 -19.93 32.23 -26.29
C ILE A 198 -19.26 30.96 -25.73
N PHE A 199 -18.50 31.09 -24.63
CA PHE A 199 -17.87 29.98 -23.90
C PHE A 199 -18.53 29.70 -22.53
N ALA A 200 -19.68 30.31 -22.25
CA ALA A 200 -20.41 30.04 -21.01
C ALA A 200 -21.01 28.62 -21.04
N SER A 201 -20.87 27.90 -19.92
CA SER A 201 -21.56 26.62 -19.73
C SER A 201 -23.07 26.81 -19.92
N PRO A 202 -23.71 26.02 -20.81
CA PRO A 202 -25.16 26.10 -20.98
C PRO A 202 -25.86 25.80 -19.66
N GLU A 203 -26.97 26.48 -19.40
CA GLU A 203 -27.78 26.29 -18.19
C GLU A 203 -28.57 24.96 -18.19
N SER A 204 -28.43 24.16 -19.25
CA SER A 204 -29.09 22.86 -19.44
C SER A 204 -28.19 21.71 -19.00
N VAL A 205 -28.77 20.68 -18.37
CA VAL A 205 -28.12 19.44 -17.88
C VAL A 205 -27.40 18.64 -18.99
N THR A 206 -27.60 18.96 -20.27
CA THR A 206 -26.92 18.34 -21.42
C THR A 206 -25.80 19.19 -22.03
N GLY A 207 -25.53 20.37 -21.47
CA GLY A 207 -24.55 21.32 -22.01
C GLY A 207 -23.10 21.00 -21.66
N LYS A 208 -22.36 20.34 -22.57
CA LYS A 208 -20.89 20.17 -22.46
C LYS A 208 -20.16 21.37 -23.06
N VAL A 209 -19.10 21.84 -22.37
CA VAL A 209 -18.17 22.86 -22.90
C VAL A 209 -16.77 22.25 -22.96
N GLY A 210 -16.17 22.26 -24.16
CA GLY A 210 -14.76 21.93 -24.34
C GLY A 210 -14.46 21.06 -25.56
N VAL A 211 -13.68 21.67 -26.47
CA VAL A 211 -12.89 21.09 -27.57
C VAL A 211 -13.66 20.37 -28.69
N GLY A 212 -13.95 21.12 -29.75
CA GLY A 212 -14.11 20.54 -31.09
C GLY A 212 -15.35 20.91 -31.90
N THR A 213 -16.38 21.55 -31.32
CA THR A 213 -17.59 21.87 -32.09
C THR A 213 -17.95 23.35 -31.98
N CYS A 214 -17.66 24.11 -33.04
CA CYS A 214 -18.33 25.37 -33.30
C CYS A 214 -19.81 25.04 -33.60
N GLY A 215 -20.65 24.98 -32.57
CA GLY A 215 -22.09 25.28 -32.61
C GLY A 215 -23.00 24.56 -33.60
N ILE A 216 -22.59 23.48 -34.28
CA ILE A 216 -23.42 22.76 -35.25
C ILE A 216 -23.68 21.37 -34.69
N ALA A 217 -24.90 21.16 -34.21
CA ALA A 217 -25.29 19.99 -33.44
C ALA A 217 -25.34 18.66 -34.22
N ASP A 218 -25.28 18.68 -35.56
CA ASP A 218 -25.64 17.49 -36.36
C ASP A 218 -24.62 17.09 -37.44
N LYS A 219 -23.36 17.54 -37.35
CA LYS A 219 -22.29 17.05 -38.23
C LYS A 219 -21.25 16.27 -37.42
N PRO A 220 -20.92 15.02 -37.78
CA PRO A 220 -19.80 14.35 -37.15
C PRO A 220 -18.51 15.14 -37.43
N MET A 221 -17.61 15.10 -36.45
CA MET A 221 -16.25 15.64 -36.56
C MET A 221 -15.59 15.07 -37.84
N THR A 222 -14.84 15.90 -38.57
CA THR A 222 -14.23 15.60 -39.86
C THR A 222 -13.77 14.14 -39.96
N GLN A 223 -14.42 13.36 -40.80
CA GLN A 223 -14.04 11.97 -41.05
C GLN A 223 -12.69 11.97 -41.78
N TYR A 224 -11.67 11.42 -41.15
CA TYR A 224 -10.38 11.18 -41.81
C TYR A 224 -10.59 10.13 -42.91
N GLN A 225 -10.56 10.56 -44.17
CA GLN A 225 -10.47 9.65 -45.29
C GLN A 225 -9.02 9.24 -45.43
N ASP A 226 -8.73 7.99 -45.07
CA ASP A 226 -7.41 7.41 -45.27
C ASP A 226 -7.06 7.40 -46.76
N THR A 227 -6.12 8.24 -47.17
CA THR A 227 -5.64 8.32 -48.55
C THR A 227 -4.62 7.22 -48.89
N SER A 228 -4.44 6.22 -48.01
CA SER A 228 -3.52 5.09 -48.21
C SER A 228 -3.78 4.26 -49.47
N LYS A 229 -4.92 4.45 -50.15
CA LYS A 229 -5.27 3.72 -51.38
C LYS A 229 -4.72 4.30 -52.69
N TYR A 230 -3.98 5.41 -52.67
CA TYR A 230 -3.40 6.01 -53.90
C TYR A 230 -1.86 6.09 -53.95
N ASN A 231 -1.14 5.31 -53.14
CA ASN A 231 0.29 5.06 -53.37
C ASN A 231 0.52 3.80 -54.22
N VAL A 232 -0.11 3.74 -55.40
CA VAL A 232 0.33 2.83 -56.47
C VAL A 232 1.12 3.64 -57.49
N ARG A 233 2.29 4.13 -57.09
CA ARG A 233 3.32 4.66 -58.00
C ARG A 233 4.72 4.32 -57.52
N HIS A 234 5.03 3.02 -57.51
CA HIS A 234 6.27 2.46 -58.08
C HIS A 234 6.22 0.93 -57.98
N LEU A 235 5.39 0.31 -58.82
CA LEU A 235 5.80 -0.93 -59.47
C LEU A 235 6.38 -0.50 -60.81
N MET A 236 7.70 -0.56 -60.98
CA MET A 236 8.26 -1.13 -62.20
C MET A 236 9.65 -1.75 -61.94
N PRO A 237 9.96 -2.84 -62.64
CA PRO A 237 11.08 -3.73 -62.36
C PRO A 237 12.35 -3.36 -63.16
N GLN A 238 13.51 -3.57 -62.54
CA GLN A 238 14.76 -4.06 -63.16
C GLN A 238 15.53 -4.82 -62.08
#